data_AF-A0A0R1QRI4-F1
#
_entry.id   AF-A0A0R1QRI4-F1
#
_cell.length_a   1.000
_cell.length_b   1.000
_cell.length_c   1.000
_cell.angle_alpha   90.00
_cell.angle_beta   90.00
_cell.angle_gamma   90.00
#
_symmetry.space_group_name_H-M   'P 1'
#
loop_
_entity.id
_entity.type
_entity.pdbx_description
1 polymer ?
#
loop_
_entity_poly.entity_id
_entity_poly.type
_entity_poly.pdbx_seq_one_letter_code
_entity_poly.pdbx_strand_id
1 'polypeptide(L)'
;MLNYADKHIQAIATTHLSAKDARIKITESYADAFAKLTNSPIFGTNEEALAQLTLSYTSLLADKLLEALTALPDLHPAFAERLWLAPEIRTSGHSQITIYLATDSDNLPLLVIDSPLLDNATMLARNLPTLLQVTAKDDQTSPFDDNQLTALSTLVRGLYAADYGFKTVDETVLQPVDGLTFKTKYNNLTTLSSSTHVDNAGDITLSLDLNGAAVDSFHVQDDAGHDWMDLGTDNIDGNTFSWSSTTIPDELVGHALSLQVIVHAGEIAPALDELFVIASNHAILMRQGKAQGSYELALPNHEALSVVSNADSDTITLHYPQPTVQVLELNAKYPFLGEWLKAILPQRRAFN
;
A
#
# COMPACT_ATOMS: atom_id res chain seq x y z
N MET A 1 -25.54 3.73 20.47
CA MET A 1 -25.69 4.45 21.75
C MET A 1 -24.59 4.01 22.70
N LEU A 2 -23.94 4.95 23.37
CA LEU A 2 -22.98 4.65 24.43
C LEU A 2 -23.69 4.68 25.79
N ASN A 3 -23.46 3.65 26.61
CA ASN A 3 -23.91 3.64 27.99
C ASN A 3 -22.85 4.32 28.86
N TYR A 4 -22.99 5.61 29.13
CA TYR A 4 -22.07 6.35 29.99
C TYR A 4 -22.15 5.97 31.47
N ALA A 5 -23.00 5.01 31.90
CA ALA A 5 -22.91 4.40 33.22
C ALA A 5 -21.95 3.18 33.25
N ASP A 6 -21.56 2.67 32.08
CA ASP A 6 -20.56 1.62 31.96
C ASP A 6 -19.18 2.16 32.35
N LYS A 7 -18.52 1.53 33.34
CA LYS A 7 -17.22 1.96 33.85
C LYS A 7 -16.12 1.92 32.80
N HIS A 8 -16.19 0.99 31.84
CA HIS A 8 -15.22 0.89 30.76
C HIS A 8 -15.37 2.06 29.78
N ILE A 9 -16.61 2.36 29.36
CA ILE A 9 -16.90 3.52 28.49
C ILE A 9 -16.56 4.84 29.20
N GLN A 10 -16.87 4.97 30.49
CA GLN A 10 -16.45 6.14 31.28
C GLN A 10 -14.94 6.29 31.33
N ALA A 11 -14.20 5.19 31.55
CA ALA A 11 -12.75 5.23 31.58
C ALA A 11 -12.16 5.68 30.24
N ILE A 12 -12.67 5.18 29.13
CA ILE A 12 -12.27 5.63 27.79
C ILE A 12 -12.59 7.12 27.60
N ALA A 13 -13.82 7.55 27.90
CA ALA A 13 -14.27 8.91 27.66
C ALA A 13 -13.56 9.97 28.51
N THR A 14 -13.16 9.64 29.74
CA THR A 14 -12.61 10.61 30.70
C THR A 14 -11.09 10.62 30.78
N THR A 15 -10.41 9.59 30.27
CA THR A 15 -8.94 9.52 30.28
C THR A 15 -8.36 10.20 29.04
N HIS A 16 -7.24 10.91 29.23
CA HIS A 16 -6.40 11.35 28.12
C HIS A 16 -5.71 10.13 27.50
N LEU A 17 -6.02 9.85 26.23
CA LEU A 17 -5.48 8.72 25.49
C LEU A 17 -4.60 9.21 24.34
N SER A 18 -3.54 8.46 24.04
CA SER A 18 -2.87 8.65 22.75
C SER A 18 -3.81 8.26 21.61
N ALA A 19 -3.56 8.73 20.39
CA ALA A 19 -4.38 8.38 19.24
C ALA A 19 -4.43 6.85 19.00
N LYS A 20 -3.30 6.15 19.23
CA LYS A 20 -3.21 4.69 19.14
C LYS A 20 -4.03 3.99 20.22
N ASP A 21 -3.93 4.42 21.47
CA ASP A 21 -4.70 3.84 22.58
C ASP A 21 -6.20 4.09 22.41
N ALA A 22 -6.58 5.27 21.93
CA ALA A 22 -7.95 5.62 21.62
C ALA A 22 -8.51 4.68 20.56
N ARG A 23 -7.79 4.48 19.45
CA ARG A 23 -8.17 3.50 18.42
C ARG A 23 -8.39 2.14 19.04
N ILE A 24 -7.37 1.53 19.64
CA ILE A 24 -7.40 0.15 20.15
C ILE A 24 -8.57 -0.05 21.12
N LYS A 25 -8.68 0.78 22.16
CA LYS A 25 -9.69 0.60 23.21
C LYS A 25 -11.12 0.79 22.67
N ILE A 26 -11.30 1.74 21.77
CA ILE A 26 -12.63 2.04 21.22
C ILE A 26 -13.03 0.98 20.19
N THR A 27 -12.11 0.50 19.34
CA THR A 27 -12.37 -0.56 18.37
C THR A 27 -12.68 -1.89 19.05
N GLU A 28 -11.94 -2.25 20.10
CA GLU A 28 -12.21 -3.45 20.91
C GLU A 28 -13.59 -3.38 21.57
N SER A 29 -13.90 -2.26 22.25
CA SER A 29 -15.20 -2.08 22.88
C SER A 29 -16.35 -2.04 21.86
N TYR A 30 -16.11 -1.47 20.67
CA TYR A 30 -17.06 -1.50 19.57
C TYR A 30 -17.32 -2.92 19.07
N ALA A 31 -16.26 -3.70 18.79
CA ALA A 31 -16.38 -5.07 18.31
C ALA A 31 -17.20 -5.93 19.26
N ASP A 32 -16.93 -5.83 20.57
CA ASP A 32 -17.69 -6.53 21.61
C ASP A 32 -19.17 -6.11 21.63
N ALA A 33 -19.44 -4.81 21.57
CA ALA A 33 -20.81 -4.29 21.61
C ALA A 33 -21.59 -4.65 20.33
N PHE A 34 -20.93 -4.55 19.17
CA PHE A 34 -21.50 -4.87 17.87
C PHE A 34 -21.84 -6.37 17.78
N ALA A 35 -20.91 -7.25 18.18
CA ALA A 35 -21.14 -8.69 18.23
C ALA A 35 -22.28 -9.08 19.19
N LYS A 36 -22.41 -8.42 20.34
CA LYS A 36 -23.55 -8.65 21.26
C LYS A 36 -24.88 -8.27 20.62
N LEU A 37 -24.92 -7.18 19.87
CA LEU A 37 -26.14 -6.68 19.24
C LEU A 37 -26.55 -7.52 18.03
N THR A 38 -25.59 -7.90 17.17
CA THR A 38 -25.83 -8.75 15.99
C THR A 38 -26.24 -10.16 16.37
N ASN A 39 -25.71 -10.72 17.46
CA ASN A 39 -26.10 -12.04 17.98
C ASN A 39 -27.41 -12.02 18.80
N SER A 40 -28.05 -10.86 18.96
CA SER A 40 -29.32 -10.76 19.68
C SER A 40 -30.48 -11.24 18.80
N PRO A 41 -31.37 -12.12 19.28
CA PRO A 41 -32.59 -12.50 18.54
C PRO A 41 -33.54 -11.32 18.26
N ILE A 42 -33.42 -10.23 19.02
CA ILE A 42 -34.29 -9.06 18.94
C ILE A 42 -33.66 -7.94 18.10
N PHE A 43 -32.34 -7.72 18.27
CA PHE A 43 -31.65 -6.60 17.63
C PHE A 43 -30.79 -6.98 16.43
N GLY A 44 -30.56 -8.28 16.19
CA GLY A 44 -29.61 -8.74 15.18
C GLY A 44 -29.95 -8.34 13.75
N THR A 45 -31.23 -8.08 13.47
CA THR A 45 -31.72 -7.61 12.16
C THR A 45 -32.16 -6.13 12.19
N ASN A 46 -31.93 -5.43 13.30
CA ASN A 46 -32.29 -4.01 13.44
C ASN A 46 -31.14 -3.12 12.95
N GLU A 47 -31.13 -2.85 11.65
CA GLU A 47 -30.11 -2.04 10.98
C GLU A 47 -29.95 -0.64 11.57
N GLU A 48 -31.04 0.01 11.98
CA GLU A 48 -30.99 1.35 12.58
C GLU A 48 -30.29 1.34 13.94
N ALA A 49 -30.57 0.33 14.77
CA ALA A 49 -29.91 0.17 16.07
C ALA A 49 -28.40 -0.09 15.91
N LEU A 50 -28.02 -0.92 14.94
CA LEU A 50 -26.62 -1.20 14.60
C LEU A 50 -25.92 0.05 14.06
N ALA A 51 -26.53 0.77 13.12
CA ALA A 51 -26.01 2.04 12.60
C ALA A 51 -25.80 3.07 13.72
N GLN A 52 -26.77 3.21 14.63
CA GLN A 52 -26.65 4.14 15.75
C GLN A 52 -25.57 3.70 16.76
N LEU A 53 -25.33 2.40 16.93
CA LEU A 53 -24.21 1.89 17.72
C LEU A 53 -22.88 2.34 17.09
N THR A 54 -22.72 2.06 15.80
CA THR A 54 -21.53 2.40 15.02
C THR A 54 -21.23 3.89 15.03
N LEU A 55 -22.23 4.75 14.84
CA LEU A 55 -22.04 6.20 14.96
C LEU A 55 -21.56 6.61 16.35
N SER A 56 -22.15 6.05 17.40
CA SER A 56 -21.78 6.49 18.77
C SER A 56 -20.32 6.17 19.09
N TYR A 57 -19.83 5.00 18.67
CA TYR A 57 -18.42 4.64 18.82
C TYR A 57 -17.51 5.45 17.88
N THR A 58 -17.97 5.74 16.65
CA THR A 58 -17.24 6.58 15.70
C THR A 58 -17.10 8.01 16.22
N SER A 59 -18.14 8.57 16.83
CA SER A 59 -18.11 9.89 17.46
C SER A 59 -17.15 9.93 18.65
N LEU A 60 -17.20 8.93 19.54
CA LEU A 60 -16.24 8.85 20.65
C LEU A 60 -14.80 8.75 20.17
N LEU A 61 -14.56 7.98 19.09
CA LEU A 61 -13.25 7.90 18.46
C LEU A 61 -12.83 9.25 17.86
N ALA A 62 -13.71 9.93 17.13
CA ALA A 62 -13.44 11.24 16.56
C ALA A 62 -13.06 12.27 17.64
N ASP A 63 -13.79 12.30 18.75
CA ASP A 63 -13.51 13.20 19.88
C ASP A 63 -12.13 12.90 20.49
N LYS A 64 -11.82 11.61 20.73
CA LYS A 64 -10.54 11.20 21.31
C LYS A 64 -9.36 11.39 20.36
N LEU A 65 -9.56 11.20 19.06
CA LEU A 65 -8.56 11.53 18.05
C LEU A 65 -8.32 13.04 18.00
N LEU A 66 -9.36 13.87 18.00
CA LEU A 66 -9.21 15.33 18.01
C LEU A 66 -8.43 15.78 19.25
N GLU A 67 -8.78 15.26 20.43
CA GLU A 67 -8.08 15.53 21.69
C GLU A 67 -6.58 15.14 21.61
N ALA A 68 -6.27 13.94 21.12
CA ALA A 68 -4.89 13.47 21.01
C ALA A 68 -4.08 14.22 19.95
N LEU A 69 -4.67 14.52 18.79
CA LEU A 69 -3.99 15.17 17.67
C LEU A 69 -3.73 16.65 17.98
N THR A 70 -4.67 17.35 18.64
CA THR A 70 -4.48 18.75 19.04
C THR A 70 -3.47 18.91 20.18
N ALA A 71 -3.19 17.85 20.92
CA ALA A 71 -2.17 17.81 21.98
C ALA A 71 -0.76 17.43 21.48
N LEU A 72 -0.56 17.21 20.17
CA LEU A 72 0.77 16.91 19.62
C LEU A 72 1.73 18.09 19.86
N PRO A 73 2.95 17.84 20.36
CA PRO A 73 3.85 18.90 20.83
C PRO A 73 4.29 19.88 19.72
N ASP A 74 4.39 19.39 18.48
CA ASP A 74 4.85 20.16 17.32
C ASP A 74 3.69 20.64 16.43
N LEU A 75 2.43 20.48 16.87
CA LEU A 75 1.29 20.99 16.13
C LEU A 75 1.05 22.46 16.47
N HIS A 76 1.11 23.32 15.46
CA HIS A 76 0.95 24.76 15.66
C HIS A 76 -0.45 25.08 16.25
N PRO A 77 -0.56 25.85 17.36
CA PRO A 77 -1.84 26.10 18.03
C PRO A 77 -2.93 26.69 17.12
N ALA A 78 -2.58 27.67 16.29
CA ALA A 78 -3.54 28.27 15.34
C ALA A 78 -4.02 27.29 14.25
N PHE A 79 -3.29 26.19 14.00
CA PHE A 79 -3.77 25.12 13.13
C PHE A 79 -4.70 24.19 13.92
N ALA A 80 -4.30 23.82 15.15
CA ALA A 80 -5.09 22.97 16.04
C ALA A 80 -6.48 23.54 16.35
N GLU A 81 -6.59 24.86 16.59
CA GLU A 81 -7.86 25.55 16.86
C GLU A 81 -8.86 25.50 15.69
N ARG A 82 -8.37 25.28 14.46
CA ARG A 82 -9.19 25.21 13.24
C ARG A 82 -9.50 23.77 12.83
N LEU A 83 -8.90 22.78 13.50
CA LEU A 83 -9.09 21.38 13.19
C LEU A 83 -10.39 20.87 13.82
N TRP A 84 -11.20 20.16 13.04
CA TRP A 84 -12.35 19.45 13.58
C TRP A 84 -12.64 18.17 12.79
N LEU A 85 -13.28 17.21 13.47
CA LEU A 85 -13.53 15.87 12.94
C LEU A 85 -15.04 15.63 12.83
N ALA A 86 -15.50 15.17 11.67
CA ALA A 86 -16.90 14.86 11.39
C ALA A 86 -17.11 13.35 11.25
N PRO A 87 -17.69 12.68 12.25
CA PRO A 87 -18.06 11.26 12.15
C PRO A 87 -19.33 11.09 11.30
N GLU A 88 -19.33 10.13 10.38
CA GLU A 88 -20.45 9.81 9.50
C GLU A 88 -20.68 8.29 9.44
N ILE A 89 -21.94 7.86 9.28
CA ILE A 89 -22.28 6.45 8.99
C ILE A 89 -22.46 6.29 7.48
N ARG A 90 -21.94 5.20 6.91
CA ARG A 90 -22.34 4.73 5.57
C ARG A 90 -23.33 3.57 5.64
N THR A 91 -23.08 2.60 6.52
CA THR A 91 -23.96 1.46 6.77
C THR A 91 -23.88 1.04 8.24
N SER A 92 -24.67 0.07 8.66
CA SER A 92 -24.70 -0.43 10.04
C SER A 92 -23.33 -0.87 10.58
N GLY A 93 -22.41 -1.35 9.75
CA GLY A 93 -21.05 -1.77 10.15
C GLY A 93 -19.91 -0.90 9.61
N HIS A 94 -20.21 0.14 8.82
CA HIS A 94 -19.21 0.98 8.18
C HIS A 94 -19.48 2.46 8.45
N SER A 95 -18.46 3.13 8.99
CA SER A 95 -18.45 4.56 9.27
C SER A 95 -17.20 5.22 8.70
N GLN A 96 -17.17 6.55 8.74
CA GLN A 96 -16.04 7.36 8.34
C GLN A 96 -15.83 8.52 9.32
N ILE A 97 -14.62 9.03 9.40
CA ILE A 97 -14.31 10.31 10.06
C ILE A 97 -13.66 11.21 9.03
N THR A 98 -14.33 12.30 8.66
CA THR A 98 -13.72 13.34 7.81
C THR A 98 -13.01 14.36 8.68
N ILE A 99 -11.74 14.63 8.38
CA ILE A 99 -10.94 15.65 9.07
C ILE A 99 -11.00 16.93 8.24
N TYR A 100 -11.43 18.02 8.87
CA TYR A 100 -11.57 19.34 8.24
C TYR A 100 -10.60 20.35 8.84
N LEU A 101 -10.17 21.29 8.01
CA LEU A 101 -9.56 22.54 8.44
C LEU A 101 -10.54 23.68 8.19
N ALA A 102 -10.96 24.36 9.24
CA ALA A 102 -11.77 25.57 9.13
C ALA A 102 -10.97 26.69 8.47
N THR A 103 -11.61 27.38 7.54
CA THR A 103 -11.11 28.61 6.89
C THR A 103 -12.09 29.74 7.17
N ASP A 104 -11.75 30.98 6.79
CA ASP A 104 -12.59 32.16 7.08
C ASP A 104 -14.00 32.06 6.48
N SER A 105 -14.19 31.27 5.42
CA SER A 105 -15.46 31.18 4.69
C SER A 105 -16.01 29.77 4.49
N ASP A 106 -15.22 28.72 4.77
CA ASP A 106 -15.61 27.34 4.48
C ASP A 106 -14.83 26.31 5.33
N ASN A 107 -15.19 25.04 5.23
CA ASN A 107 -14.45 23.91 5.81
C ASN A 107 -13.74 23.14 4.70
N LEU A 108 -12.40 23.14 4.72
CA LEU A 108 -11.61 22.37 3.77
C LEU A 108 -11.48 20.92 4.23
N PRO A 109 -12.06 19.92 3.54
CA PRO A 109 -11.85 18.52 3.89
C PRO A 109 -10.40 18.14 3.57
N LEU A 110 -9.62 17.78 4.58
CA LEU A 110 -8.22 17.39 4.40
C LEU A 110 -8.13 15.94 3.94
N LEU A 111 -8.69 15.03 4.74
CA LEU A 111 -8.66 13.59 4.54
C LEU A 111 -9.88 12.92 5.20
N VAL A 112 -10.09 11.65 4.87
CA VAL A 112 -11.11 10.79 5.48
C VAL A 112 -10.43 9.56 6.06
N ILE A 113 -10.75 9.18 7.29
CA ILE A 113 -10.47 7.85 7.84
C ILE A 113 -11.68 6.97 7.53
N ASP A 114 -11.50 6.04 6.59
CA ASP A 114 -12.53 5.08 6.20
C ASP A 114 -12.51 3.86 7.11
N SER A 115 -13.70 3.43 7.53
CA SER A 115 -13.91 2.31 8.47
C SER A 115 -13.02 2.38 9.72
N PRO A 116 -13.02 3.51 10.46
CA PRO A 116 -12.04 3.80 11.51
C PRO A 116 -12.11 2.85 12.73
N LEU A 117 -13.22 2.11 12.85
CA LEU A 117 -13.48 1.13 13.89
C LEU A 117 -13.06 -0.31 13.52
N LEU A 118 -12.54 -0.52 12.31
CA LEU A 118 -12.15 -1.84 11.79
C LEU A 118 -10.62 -1.96 11.64
N ASP A 119 -10.12 -3.19 11.59
CA ASP A 119 -8.69 -3.46 11.43
C ASP A 119 -8.15 -2.98 10.07
N ASN A 120 -9.00 -3.00 9.04
CA ASN A 120 -8.69 -2.54 7.69
C ASN A 120 -8.94 -1.03 7.48
N ALA A 121 -8.98 -0.23 8.55
CA ALA A 121 -9.13 1.21 8.45
C ALA A 121 -8.04 1.82 7.56
N THR A 122 -8.44 2.72 6.66
CA THR A 122 -7.50 3.40 5.75
C THR A 122 -7.79 4.89 5.70
N MET A 123 -6.76 5.68 5.41
CA MET A 123 -6.92 7.10 5.13
C MET A 123 -7.07 7.32 3.63
N LEU A 124 -7.90 8.28 3.26
CA LEU A 124 -8.11 8.75 1.90
C LEU A 124 -7.85 10.25 1.85
N ALA A 125 -6.90 10.68 1.02
CA ALA A 125 -6.60 12.10 0.84
C ALA A 125 -7.75 12.80 0.06
N ARG A 126 -8.08 14.02 0.48
CA ARG A 126 -9.01 14.91 -0.22
C ARG A 126 -8.31 16.12 -0.78
N ASN A 127 -7.77 16.97 0.10
CA ASN A 127 -7.07 18.19 -0.29
C ASN A 127 -5.67 18.25 0.33
N LEU A 128 -5.01 17.11 0.52
CA LEU A 128 -3.62 17.07 0.97
C LEU A 128 -2.64 17.35 -0.19
N PRO A 129 -1.44 17.86 0.10
CA PRO A 129 -0.39 18.06 -0.90
C PRO A 129 -0.07 16.78 -1.68
N THR A 130 0.01 16.91 -3.00
CA THR A 130 0.33 15.82 -3.93
C THR A 130 1.75 15.94 -4.47
N LEU A 131 2.26 14.86 -5.06
CA LEU A 131 3.60 14.83 -5.64
C LEU A 131 3.75 15.84 -6.79
N LEU A 132 2.71 16.03 -7.58
CA LEU A 132 2.72 17.00 -8.69
C LEU A 132 2.91 18.43 -8.19
N GLN A 133 2.27 18.80 -7.09
CA GLN A 133 2.35 20.16 -6.53
C GLN A 133 3.73 20.46 -5.96
N VAL A 134 4.34 19.50 -5.25
CA VAL A 134 5.65 19.73 -4.60
C VAL A 134 6.84 19.55 -5.55
N THR A 135 6.62 19.04 -6.75
CA THR A 135 7.63 18.91 -7.82
C THR A 135 7.39 19.86 -8.99
N ALA A 136 6.36 20.72 -8.92
CA ALA A 136 6.12 21.73 -9.94
C ALA A 136 7.25 22.77 -9.93
N LYS A 137 7.77 23.11 -11.11
CA LYS A 137 8.78 24.17 -11.29
C LYS A 137 8.16 25.55 -11.47
N ASP A 138 6.87 25.58 -11.82
CA ASP A 138 6.06 26.80 -11.92
C ASP A 138 5.27 26.98 -10.62
N ASP A 139 4.96 28.22 -10.26
CA ASP A 139 4.20 28.64 -9.06
C ASP A 139 2.74 28.13 -9.05
N GLN A 140 2.53 26.82 -9.19
CA GLN A 140 1.36 26.17 -8.63
C GLN A 140 1.54 26.19 -7.12
N THR A 141 1.29 27.35 -6.53
CA THR A 141 1.30 27.58 -5.10
C THR A 141 0.44 26.50 -4.45
N SER A 142 1.09 25.61 -3.70
CA SER A 142 0.42 24.78 -2.70
C SER A 142 -0.59 25.66 -1.97
N PRO A 143 -1.85 25.21 -1.77
CA PRO A 143 -2.83 25.99 -1.03
C PRO A 143 -2.45 26.13 0.46
N PHE A 144 -1.36 25.48 0.87
CA PHE A 144 -0.80 25.52 2.21
C PHE A 144 0.54 26.23 2.20
N ASP A 145 0.71 27.17 3.14
CA ASP A 145 2.00 27.75 3.47
C ASP A 145 2.91 26.76 4.24
N ASP A 146 4.17 27.13 4.47
CA ASP A 146 5.16 26.27 5.14
C ASP A 146 4.75 25.85 6.56
N ASN A 147 4.05 26.73 7.30
CA ASN A 147 3.58 26.41 8.65
C ASN A 147 2.42 25.41 8.60
N GLN A 148 1.50 25.58 7.64
CA GLN A 148 0.41 24.66 7.40
C GLN A 148 0.91 23.30 6.89
N LEU A 149 1.92 23.28 6.02
CA LEU A 149 2.57 22.04 5.57
C LEU A 149 3.24 21.31 6.73
N THR A 150 3.94 22.03 7.60
CA THR A 150 4.53 21.47 8.82
C THR A 150 3.45 20.90 9.76
N ALA A 151 2.36 21.63 9.96
CA ALA A 151 1.25 21.16 10.80
C ALA A 151 0.54 19.93 10.21
N LEU A 152 0.34 19.90 8.89
CA LEU A 152 -0.21 18.73 8.18
C LEU A 152 0.73 17.53 8.28
N SER A 153 2.05 17.73 8.18
CA SER A 153 3.05 16.69 8.39
C SER A 153 2.92 16.09 9.79
N THR A 154 2.88 16.93 10.83
CA THR A 154 2.68 16.50 12.23
C THR A 154 1.37 15.75 12.43
N LEU A 155 0.27 16.25 11.87
CA LEU A 155 -1.05 15.61 11.92
C LEU A 155 -1.01 14.21 11.31
N VAL A 156 -0.46 14.07 10.10
CA VAL A 156 -0.38 12.77 9.41
C VAL A 156 0.54 11.80 10.17
N ARG A 157 1.66 12.25 10.73
CA ARG A 157 2.49 11.40 11.62
C ARG A 157 1.72 10.90 12.83
N GLY A 158 0.91 11.75 13.45
CA GLY A 158 0.05 11.36 14.57
C GLY A 158 -0.94 10.26 14.20
N LEU A 159 -1.52 10.33 12.99
CA LEU A 159 -2.42 9.31 12.46
C LEU A 159 -1.69 8.00 12.12
N TYR A 160 -0.51 8.06 11.50
CA TYR A 160 0.33 6.88 11.26
C TYR A 160 0.77 6.21 12.57
N ALA A 161 1.08 6.98 13.62
CA ALA A 161 1.39 6.43 14.94
C ALA A 161 0.19 5.73 15.59
N ALA A 162 -1.04 6.06 15.16
CA ALA A 162 -2.28 5.35 15.50
C ALA A 162 -2.62 4.21 14.52
N ASP A 163 -1.65 3.80 13.69
CA ASP A 163 -1.75 2.77 12.66
C ASP A 163 -2.78 3.08 11.55
N TYR A 164 -3.19 4.35 11.37
CA TYR A 164 -3.97 4.77 10.22
C TYR A 164 -3.00 5.14 9.09
N GLY A 165 -3.05 4.39 7.98
CA GLY A 165 -2.22 4.61 6.79
C GLY A 165 -3.07 4.90 5.55
N PHE A 166 -2.50 5.60 4.56
CA PHE A 166 -3.18 5.74 3.26
C PHE A 166 -3.15 4.43 2.48
N LYS A 167 -4.11 4.26 1.58
CA LYS A 167 -4.23 3.04 0.78
C LYS A 167 -3.24 2.98 -0.37
N THR A 168 -2.96 4.13 -1.00
CA THR A 168 -2.08 4.19 -2.17
C THR A 168 -1.02 5.27 -2.03
N VAL A 169 0.13 5.03 -2.66
CA VAL A 169 1.28 5.94 -2.61
C VAL A 169 1.03 7.31 -3.25
N ASP A 170 0.11 7.40 -4.21
CA ASP A 170 -0.21 8.61 -4.97
C ASP A 170 -1.20 9.53 -4.25
N GLU A 171 -1.70 9.15 -3.06
CA GLU A 171 -2.67 9.96 -2.31
C GLU A 171 -2.09 11.27 -1.80
N THR A 172 -0.87 11.25 -1.26
CA THR A 172 -0.21 12.44 -0.72
C THR A 172 1.29 12.21 -0.54
N VAL A 173 2.08 13.30 -0.54
CA VAL A 173 3.50 13.27 -0.16
C VAL A 173 3.74 13.34 1.35
N LEU A 174 2.69 13.42 2.16
CA LEU A 174 2.79 13.38 3.62
C LEU A 174 2.90 11.95 4.18
N GLN A 175 2.96 10.93 3.32
CA GLN A 175 3.17 9.55 3.73
C GLN A 175 4.64 9.33 4.14
N PRO A 176 4.92 8.49 5.15
CA PRO A 176 6.25 8.00 5.41
C PRO A 176 6.88 7.33 4.18
N VAL A 177 8.18 7.52 4.00
CA VAL A 177 8.95 6.84 2.94
C VAL A 177 9.13 5.37 3.28
N ASP A 178 9.39 5.05 4.55
CA ASP A 178 9.59 3.67 4.97
C ASP A 178 8.31 2.84 4.85
N GLY A 179 8.40 1.67 4.23
CA GLY A 179 7.28 0.78 3.95
C GLY A 179 6.42 1.20 2.75
N LEU A 180 6.74 2.32 2.09
CA LEU A 180 5.97 2.80 0.95
C LEU A 180 6.07 1.80 -0.21
N THR A 181 4.95 1.17 -0.54
CA THR A 181 4.89 0.08 -1.51
C THR A 181 3.96 0.43 -2.66
N PHE A 182 4.39 0.17 -3.89
CA PHE A 182 3.59 0.45 -5.07
C PHE A 182 3.86 -0.54 -6.20
N LYS A 183 2.88 -0.65 -7.11
CA LYS A 183 2.97 -1.52 -8.27
C LYS A 183 3.98 -0.98 -9.29
N THR A 184 4.80 -1.86 -9.83
CA THR A 184 5.68 -1.60 -10.98
C THR A 184 5.31 -2.54 -12.12
N LYS A 185 5.72 -2.21 -13.35
CA LYS A 185 5.65 -3.14 -14.48
C LYS A 185 7.02 -3.77 -14.67
N TYR A 186 7.06 -5.05 -15.05
CA TYR A 186 8.25 -5.71 -15.54
C TYR A 186 8.07 -5.94 -17.05
N ASN A 187 8.88 -5.27 -17.87
CA ASN A 187 8.75 -5.32 -19.34
C ASN A 187 9.70 -6.33 -19.99
N ASN A 188 10.31 -7.21 -19.19
CA ASN A 188 11.41 -8.07 -19.61
C ASN A 188 11.00 -9.54 -19.62
N LEU A 189 9.87 -9.89 -20.23
CA LEU A 189 9.52 -11.30 -20.43
C LEU A 189 10.56 -11.96 -21.36
N THR A 190 11.16 -13.06 -20.90
CA THR A 190 11.94 -13.97 -21.75
C THR A 190 11.34 -15.36 -21.72
N THR A 191 11.45 -16.06 -22.83
CA THR A 191 11.05 -17.46 -22.91
C THR A 191 12.24 -18.36 -22.63
N LEU A 192 12.15 -19.19 -21.60
CA LEU A 192 13.01 -20.34 -21.39
C LEU A 192 12.36 -21.56 -22.07
N SER A 193 13.16 -22.41 -22.70
CA SER A 193 12.62 -23.58 -23.40
C SER A 193 13.45 -24.83 -23.17
N SER A 194 12.77 -25.96 -23.00
CA SER A 194 13.34 -27.30 -22.95
C SER A 194 12.54 -28.21 -23.88
N SER A 195 13.18 -29.18 -24.52
CA SER A 195 12.53 -30.05 -25.51
C SER A 195 12.97 -31.49 -25.31
N THR A 196 12.01 -32.41 -25.39
CA THR A 196 12.22 -33.86 -25.29
C THR A 196 11.52 -34.56 -26.44
N HIS A 197 12.19 -35.57 -27.00
CA HIS A 197 11.59 -36.42 -28.01
C HIS A 197 10.65 -37.45 -27.37
N VAL A 198 9.46 -37.65 -27.94
CA VAL A 198 8.48 -38.60 -27.44
C VAL A 198 8.76 -39.98 -28.06
N ASP A 199 9.46 -40.84 -27.33
CA ASP A 199 9.79 -42.19 -27.81
C ASP A 199 8.62 -43.18 -27.69
N ASN A 200 7.74 -43.00 -26.68
CA ASN A 200 6.60 -43.88 -26.41
C ASN A 200 5.42 -43.05 -25.88
N ALA A 201 4.21 -43.54 -26.10
CA ALA A 201 3.00 -43.02 -25.46
C ALA A 201 3.00 -43.30 -23.94
N GLY A 202 2.27 -42.48 -23.19
CA GLY A 202 2.17 -42.59 -21.73
C GLY A 202 2.92 -41.49 -20.98
N ASP A 203 3.84 -41.88 -20.09
CA ASP A 203 4.47 -40.97 -19.14
C ASP A 203 5.59 -40.13 -19.78
N ILE A 204 5.51 -38.80 -19.64
CA ILE A 204 6.59 -37.87 -19.96
C ILE A 204 6.74 -36.82 -18.88
N THR A 205 7.96 -36.30 -18.72
CA THR A 205 8.23 -35.13 -17.90
C THR A 205 9.18 -34.21 -18.62
N LEU A 206 8.80 -32.94 -18.72
CA LEU A 206 9.61 -31.85 -19.22
C LEU A 206 9.98 -30.97 -18.03
N SER A 207 11.26 -30.65 -17.89
CA SER A 207 11.73 -29.75 -16.83
C SER A 207 12.70 -28.74 -17.39
N LEU A 208 12.70 -27.54 -16.81
CA LEU A 208 13.69 -26.51 -17.08
C LEU A 208 14.05 -25.73 -15.81
N ASP A 209 15.29 -25.26 -15.76
CA ASP A 209 15.79 -24.41 -14.69
C ASP A 209 15.36 -22.96 -14.93
N LEU A 210 14.69 -22.37 -13.95
CA LEU A 210 14.21 -21.00 -13.97
C LEU A 210 15.31 -19.96 -13.74
N ASN A 211 16.52 -20.38 -13.31
CA ASN A 211 17.65 -19.49 -13.02
C ASN A 211 17.31 -18.32 -12.06
N GLY A 212 16.38 -18.53 -11.13
CA GLY A 212 15.93 -17.55 -10.15
C GLY A 212 14.83 -16.63 -10.66
N ALA A 213 14.29 -16.86 -11.86
CA ALA A 213 13.22 -16.07 -12.45
C ALA A 213 11.83 -16.54 -12.00
N ALA A 214 10.91 -15.58 -11.83
CA ALA A 214 9.50 -15.87 -11.60
C ALA A 214 8.79 -16.23 -12.91
N VAL A 215 7.88 -17.20 -12.84
CA VAL A 215 7.09 -17.69 -13.99
C VAL A 215 5.87 -16.79 -14.20
N ASP A 216 5.70 -16.31 -15.42
CA ASP A 216 4.51 -15.56 -15.86
C ASP A 216 3.47 -16.52 -16.47
N SER A 217 3.89 -17.32 -17.44
CA SER A 217 3.04 -18.29 -18.12
C SER A 217 3.88 -19.40 -18.78
N PHE A 218 3.25 -20.47 -19.26
CA PHE A 218 3.96 -21.54 -19.97
C PHE A 218 3.08 -22.17 -21.04
N HIS A 219 3.72 -22.87 -21.99
CA HIS A 219 3.11 -23.67 -23.03
C HIS A 219 3.88 -24.97 -23.21
N VAL A 220 3.18 -26.01 -23.69
CA VAL A 220 3.80 -27.29 -24.06
C VAL A 220 3.41 -27.59 -25.49
N GLN A 221 4.35 -27.46 -26.43
CA GLN A 221 4.05 -27.51 -27.86
C GLN A 221 4.77 -28.64 -28.57
N ASP A 222 4.12 -29.25 -29.56
CA ASP A 222 4.81 -30.14 -30.49
C ASP A 222 5.60 -29.35 -31.56
N ASP A 223 6.30 -30.07 -32.44
CA ASP A 223 7.06 -29.51 -33.56
C ASP A 223 6.18 -28.88 -34.66
N ALA A 224 4.86 -29.14 -34.65
CA ALA A 224 3.87 -28.50 -35.51
C ALA A 224 3.25 -27.24 -34.86
N GLY A 225 3.59 -26.94 -33.60
CA GLY A 225 3.11 -25.78 -32.86
C GLY A 225 1.73 -25.96 -32.23
N HIS A 226 1.22 -27.19 -32.12
CA HIS A 226 -0.01 -27.46 -31.37
C HIS A 226 0.26 -27.42 -29.87
N ASP A 227 -0.67 -26.84 -29.09
CA ASP A 227 -0.56 -26.76 -27.63
C ASP A 227 -1.16 -28.02 -26.98
N TRP A 228 -0.40 -28.59 -26.07
CA TRP A 228 -0.67 -29.83 -25.35
C TRP A 228 -0.63 -29.64 -23.83
N MET A 229 -0.63 -28.38 -23.36
CA MET A 229 -0.58 -28.02 -21.94
C MET A 229 -1.60 -28.79 -21.07
N ASP A 230 -2.82 -28.98 -21.59
CA ASP A 230 -3.95 -29.62 -20.88
C ASP A 230 -3.77 -31.13 -20.62
N LEU A 231 -2.77 -31.78 -21.24
CA LEU A 231 -2.51 -33.20 -21.04
C LEU A 231 -1.75 -33.53 -19.76
N GLY A 232 -1.26 -32.53 -19.04
CA GLY A 232 -0.38 -32.73 -17.89
C GLY A 232 -0.66 -31.77 -16.75
N THR A 233 0.26 -31.79 -15.79
CA THR A 233 0.22 -30.93 -14.60
C THR A 233 1.57 -30.30 -14.42
N ASP A 234 1.57 -28.99 -14.19
CA ASP A 234 2.77 -28.23 -13.84
C ASP A 234 3.07 -28.31 -12.35
N ASN A 235 4.35 -28.17 -12.02
CA ASN A 235 4.85 -28.07 -10.66
C ASN A 235 6.13 -27.23 -10.63
N ILE A 236 6.27 -26.42 -9.58
CA ILE A 236 7.47 -25.63 -9.30
C ILE A 236 8.09 -26.18 -8.02
N ASP A 237 9.30 -26.74 -8.14
CA ASP A 237 10.10 -27.18 -7.00
C ASP A 237 11.41 -26.40 -6.95
N GLY A 238 11.52 -25.50 -5.97
CA GLY A 238 12.64 -24.57 -5.84
C GLY A 238 12.80 -23.70 -7.10
N ASN A 239 13.85 -23.97 -7.87
CA ASN A 239 14.20 -23.22 -9.08
C ASN A 239 13.90 -23.98 -10.38
N THR A 240 13.19 -25.10 -10.30
CA THR A 240 12.86 -25.92 -11.47
C THR A 240 11.37 -25.88 -11.74
N PHE A 241 11.01 -25.49 -12.96
CA PHE A 241 9.66 -25.68 -13.46
C PHE A 241 9.59 -27.03 -14.16
N SER A 242 8.56 -27.81 -13.86
CA SER A 242 8.30 -29.11 -14.47
C SER A 242 6.86 -29.21 -14.92
N TRP A 243 6.65 -29.90 -16.03
CA TRP A 243 5.35 -30.33 -16.51
C TRP A 243 5.41 -31.83 -16.78
N SER A 244 4.43 -32.57 -16.24
CA SER A 244 4.38 -34.03 -16.37
C SER A 244 3.00 -34.46 -16.87
N SER A 245 2.98 -35.42 -17.79
CA SER A 245 1.76 -36.08 -18.27
C SER A 245 1.93 -37.59 -18.15
N THR A 246 0.85 -38.29 -17.78
CA THR A 246 0.80 -39.76 -17.77
C THR A 246 0.00 -40.35 -18.94
N THR A 247 -0.51 -39.48 -19.81
CA THR A 247 -1.49 -39.82 -20.84
C THR A 247 -1.10 -39.27 -22.21
N ILE A 248 0.20 -39.17 -22.52
CA ILE A 248 0.64 -38.74 -23.85
C ILE A 248 0.09 -39.70 -24.91
N PRO A 249 -0.67 -39.21 -25.91
CA PRO A 249 -1.26 -40.04 -26.95
C PRO A 249 -0.20 -40.60 -27.91
N ASP A 250 -0.53 -41.72 -28.56
CA ASP A 250 0.30 -42.33 -29.63
C ASP A 250 0.58 -41.37 -30.79
N GLU A 251 -0.30 -40.38 -31.00
CA GLU A 251 -0.19 -39.35 -32.03
C GLU A 251 1.04 -38.44 -31.84
N LEU A 252 1.57 -38.36 -30.62
CA LEU A 252 2.77 -37.57 -30.31
C LEU A 252 4.06 -38.40 -30.41
N VAL A 253 3.99 -39.72 -30.59
CA VAL A 253 5.18 -40.58 -30.70
C VAL A 253 5.95 -40.23 -31.97
N GLY A 254 7.25 -39.95 -31.80
CA GLY A 254 8.13 -39.49 -32.89
C GLY A 254 8.12 -37.98 -33.10
N HIS A 255 7.37 -37.21 -32.30
CA HIS A 255 7.42 -35.75 -32.29
C HIS A 255 8.32 -35.22 -31.17
N ALA A 256 8.77 -33.96 -31.30
CA ALA A 256 9.49 -33.25 -30.24
C ALA A 256 8.50 -32.40 -29.46
N LEU A 257 8.39 -32.65 -28.15
CA LEU A 257 7.56 -31.87 -27.25
C LEU A 257 8.43 -30.83 -26.54
N SER A 258 8.06 -29.56 -26.65
CA SER A 258 8.82 -28.42 -26.15
C SER A 258 8.03 -27.70 -25.07
N LEU A 259 8.58 -27.68 -23.85
CA LEU A 259 8.11 -26.82 -22.77
C LEU A 259 8.72 -25.44 -22.96
N GLN A 260 7.86 -24.44 -23.12
CA GLN A 260 8.23 -23.03 -23.16
C GLN A 260 7.67 -22.34 -21.93
N VAL A 261 8.52 -21.81 -21.05
CA VAL A 261 8.11 -21.06 -19.87
C VAL A 261 8.48 -19.61 -20.08
N ILE A 262 7.49 -18.74 -20.07
CA ILE A 262 7.67 -17.30 -20.08
C ILE A 262 7.99 -16.88 -18.64
N VAL A 263 9.17 -16.30 -18.46
CA VAL A 263 9.67 -15.84 -17.16
C VAL A 263 10.04 -14.37 -17.21
N HIS A 264 10.07 -13.73 -16.06
CA HIS A 264 10.63 -12.38 -15.92
C HIS A 264 12.17 -12.45 -15.98
N ALA A 265 12.77 -11.92 -17.06
CA ALA A 265 14.19 -11.98 -17.35
C ALA A 265 15.01 -11.01 -16.49
N GLY A 266 15.29 -11.41 -15.25
CA GLY A 266 16.07 -10.59 -14.33
C GLY A 266 15.31 -9.40 -13.75
N GLU A 267 16.01 -8.64 -12.89
CA GLU A 267 15.44 -7.59 -12.04
C GLU A 267 15.20 -6.25 -12.75
N ILE A 268 15.09 -6.23 -14.08
CA ILE A 268 15.00 -4.98 -14.84
C ILE A 268 13.56 -4.47 -14.82
N ALA A 269 13.15 -3.94 -13.67
CA ALA A 269 11.97 -3.08 -13.62
C ALA A 269 12.35 -1.73 -14.28
N PRO A 270 11.62 -1.24 -15.30
CA PRO A 270 11.85 0.09 -15.87
C PRO A 270 11.85 1.20 -14.80
N ALA A 271 11.11 1.00 -13.70
CA ALA A 271 11.15 1.89 -12.56
C ALA A 271 12.54 1.95 -11.87
N LEU A 272 13.27 0.84 -11.80
CA LEU A 272 14.64 0.81 -11.25
C LEU A 272 15.66 1.41 -12.24
N ASP A 273 15.47 1.21 -13.55
CA ASP A 273 16.31 1.85 -14.56
C ASP A 273 16.17 3.38 -14.52
N GLU A 274 14.93 3.88 -14.46
CA GLU A 274 14.65 5.31 -14.29
C GLU A 274 15.24 5.83 -12.97
N LEU A 275 15.14 5.06 -11.87
CA LEU A 275 15.76 5.42 -10.62
C LEU A 275 17.28 5.55 -10.78
N PHE A 276 17.93 4.60 -11.43
CA PHE A 276 19.38 4.61 -11.65
C PHE A 276 19.81 5.84 -12.45
N VAL A 277 19.11 6.16 -13.55
CA VAL A 277 19.41 7.32 -14.40
C VAL A 277 19.22 8.63 -13.64
N ILE A 278 18.06 8.79 -12.98
CA ILE A 278 17.72 10.02 -12.25
C ILE A 278 18.67 10.18 -11.05
N ALA A 279 18.87 9.15 -10.23
CA ALA A 279 19.79 9.20 -9.10
C ALA A 279 21.22 9.57 -9.54
N SER A 280 21.72 8.96 -10.63
CA SER A 280 23.06 9.25 -11.16
C SER A 280 23.21 10.71 -11.61
N ASN A 281 22.18 11.29 -12.23
CA ASN A 281 22.18 12.72 -12.60
C ASN A 281 22.25 13.66 -11.40
N HIS A 282 21.82 13.19 -10.22
CA HIS A 282 21.93 13.89 -8.94
C HIS A 282 23.15 13.46 -8.11
N ALA A 283 24.12 12.75 -8.72
CA ALA A 283 25.32 12.21 -8.08
C ALA A 283 25.04 11.27 -6.89
N ILE A 284 23.87 10.62 -6.88
CA ILE A 284 23.49 9.60 -5.91
C ILE A 284 23.92 8.24 -6.44
N LEU A 285 24.76 7.56 -5.67
CA LEU A 285 25.26 6.24 -6.04
C LEU A 285 24.26 5.17 -5.62
N MET A 286 23.77 4.41 -6.59
CA MET A 286 22.96 3.22 -6.38
C MET A 286 23.85 1.97 -6.41
N ARG A 287 23.67 1.07 -5.44
CA ARG A 287 24.40 -0.20 -5.32
C ARG A 287 23.41 -1.33 -5.14
N GLN A 288 23.76 -2.52 -5.61
CA GLN A 288 23.01 -3.72 -5.27
C GLN A 288 23.23 -4.05 -3.79
N GLY A 289 22.14 -4.35 -3.10
CA GLY A 289 22.10 -4.77 -1.70
C GLY A 289 22.54 -6.22 -1.53
N LYS A 290 22.32 -6.76 -0.32
CA LYS A 290 22.73 -8.14 0.03
C LYS A 290 21.86 -9.23 -0.59
N ALA A 291 20.62 -8.89 -0.92
CA ALA A 291 19.65 -9.82 -1.48
C ALA A 291 19.38 -9.46 -2.95
N GLN A 292 19.02 -10.48 -3.72
CA GLN A 292 18.46 -10.29 -5.06
C GLN A 292 17.22 -9.38 -4.99
N GLY A 293 17.08 -8.44 -5.92
CA GLY A 293 16.01 -7.45 -5.93
C GLY A 293 16.15 -6.31 -4.93
N SER A 294 17.26 -6.24 -4.19
CA SER A 294 17.50 -5.17 -3.21
C SER A 294 18.57 -4.20 -3.72
N TYR A 295 18.30 -2.91 -3.55
CA TYR A 295 19.17 -1.82 -3.95
C TYR A 295 19.29 -0.78 -2.84
N GLU A 296 20.45 -0.14 -2.74
CA GLU A 296 20.74 0.90 -1.76
C GLU A 296 21.24 2.15 -2.46
N LEU A 297 20.60 3.29 -2.21
CA LEU A 297 21.01 4.60 -2.68
C LEU A 297 21.69 5.31 -1.52
N ALA A 298 23.00 5.53 -1.65
CA ALA A 298 23.79 6.21 -0.63
C ALA A 298 23.51 7.72 -0.68
N LEU A 299 22.86 8.25 0.35
CA LEU A 299 22.49 9.65 0.42
C LEU A 299 23.62 10.49 1.06
N PRO A 300 23.73 11.79 0.71
CA PRO A 300 24.72 12.71 1.25
C PRO A 300 24.80 12.80 2.78
N ASN A 301 23.71 12.51 3.50
CA ASN A 301 23.69 12.49 4.96
C ASN A 301 24.21 11.18 5.58
N HIS A 302 24.82 10.29 4.78
CA HIS A 302 25.29 8.97 5.17
C HIS A 302 24.18 7.98 5.59
N GLU A 303 22.92 8.32 5.33
CA GLU A 303 21.82 7.36 5.37
C GLU A 303 21.66 6.70 4.00
N ALA A 304 20.94 5.57 3.96
CA ALA A 304 20.66 4.86 2.72
C ALA A 304 19.14 4.81 2.51
N LEU A 305 18.69 5.15 1.30
CA LEU A 305 17.36 4.78 0.84
C LEU A 305 17.46 3.39 0.23
N SER A 306 16.82 2.41 0.83
CA SER A 306 16.77 1.04 0.32
C SER A 306 15.51 0.85 -0.53
N VAL A 307 15.67 0.18 -1.66
CA VAL A 307 14.60 -0.13 -2.61
C VAL A 307 14.58 -1.63 -2.83
N VAL A 308 13.44 -2.26 -2.57
CA VAL A 308 13.27 -3.70 -2.72
C VAL A 308 12.21 -3.95 -3.78
N SER A 309 12.61 -4.59 -4.88
CA SER A 309 11.71 -5.06 -5.92
C SER A 309 11.27 -6.49 -5.61
N ASN A 310 9.97 -6.73 -5.66
CA ASN A 310 9.37 -8.05 -5.58
C ASN A 310 8.69 -8.35 -6.91
N ALA A 311 9.27 -9.26 -7.68
CA ALA A 311 8.77 -9.65 -9.00
C ALA A 311 7.45 -10.43 -8.89
N ASP A 312 7.33 -11.36 -7.95
CA ASP A 312 6.15 -12.21 -7.76
C ASP A 312 4.85 -11.42 -7.54
N SER A 313 4.98 -10.24 -6.91
CA SER A 313 3.85 -9.37 -6.59
C SER A 313 3.82 -8.10 -7.43
N ASP A 314 4.69 -7.95 -8.41
CA ASP A 314 4.83 -6.73 -9.21
C ASP A 314 5.01 -5.45 -8.37
N THR A 315 5.75 -5.49 -7.27
CA THR A 315 5.87 -4.33 -6.36
C THR A 315 7.30 -3.84 -6.17
N ILE A 316 7.40 -2.56 -5.83
CA ILE A 316 8.60 -1.95 -5.25
C ILE A 316 8.22 -1.39 -3.88
N THR A 317 9.06 -1.66 -2.89
CA THR A 317 8.95 -1.14 -1.53
C THR A 317 10.18 -0.30 -1.18
N LEU A 318 9.94 0.88 -0.63
CA LEU A 318 10.97 1.77 -0.12
C LEU A 318 11.22 1.51 1.37
N HIS A 319 12.46 1.64 1.78
CA HIS A 319 12.87 1.58 3.17
C HIS A 319 13.79 2.75 3.51
N TYR A 320 13.54 3.35 4.68
CA TYR A 320 14.33 4.47 5.17
C TYR A 320 14.61 4.31 6.67
N PRO A 321 15.84 4.58 7.15
CA PRO A 321 16.21 4.33 8.55
C PRO A 321 15.33 5.04 9.58
N GLN A 322 14.75 6.18 9.20
CA GLN A 322 13.85 6.96 10.03
C GLN A 322 12.40 6.73 9.57
N PRO A 323 11.60 5.92 10.29
CA PRO A 323 10.30 5.43 9.80
C PRO A 323 9.22 6.51 9.71
N THR A 324 9.46 7.70 10.25
CA THR A 324 8.50 8.82 10.24
C THR A 324 8.83 9.92 9.23
N VAL A 325 9.98 9.81 8.54
CA VAL A 325 10.37 10.77 7.49
C VAL A 325 9.42 10.63 6.32
N GLN A 326 8.74 11.71 5.97
CA GLN A 326 7.75 11.73 4.90
C GLN A 326 8.39 12.00 3.54
N VAL A 327 7.69 11.61 2.47
CA VAL A 327 8.11 11.85 1.08
C VAL A 327 8.38 13.33 0.84
N LEU A 328 7.54 14.23 1.38
CA LEU A 328 7.70 15.69 1.30
C LEU A 328 9.09 16.13 1.79
N GLU A 329 9.49 15.68 2.97
CA GLU A 329 10.75 16.08 3.62
C GLU A 329 11.96 15.49 2.92
N LEU A 330 11.87 14.22 2.51
CA LEU A 330 12.97 13.56 1.84
C LEU A 330 13.17 14.14 0.43
N ASN A 331 12.08 14.45 -0.28
CA ASN A 331 12.12 15.13 -1.57
C ASN A 331 12.70 16.55 -1.50
N ALA A 332 12.39 17.31 -0.44
CA ALA A 332 12.96 18.63 -0.24
C ALA A 332 14.50 18.60 -0.09
N LYS A 333 15.04 17.53 0.50
CA LYS A 333 16.49 17.30 0.62
C LYS A 333 17.10 16.67 -0.63
N TYR A 334 16.35 15.76 -1.26
CA TYR A 334 16.81 14.93 -2.37
C TYR A 334 15.77 14.92 -3.49
N PRO A 335 15.78 15.95 -4.38
CA PRO A 335 14.76 16.11 -5.42
C PRO A 335 14.63 14.93 -6.40
N PHE A 336 15.69 14.15 -6.57
CA PHE A 336 15.70 12.94 -7.40
C PHE A 336 14.57 11.98 -7.02
N LEU A 337 14.20 11.90 -5.72
CA LEU A 337 13.14 11.02 -5.24
C LEU A 337 11.79 11.43 -5.82
N GLY A 338 11.43 12.71 -5.75
CA GLY A 338 10.16 13.17 -6.29
C GLY A 338 10.13 13.14 -7.82
N GLU A 339 11.25 13.43 -8.49
CA GLU A 339 11.38 13.27 -9.94
C GLU A 339 11.13 11.82 -10.37
N TRP A 340 11.74 10.87 -9.66
CA TRP A 340 11.56 9.45 -9.91
C TRP A 340 10.12 8.99 -9.64
N LEU A 341 9.59 9.25 -8.44
CA LEU A 341 8.22 8.86 -8.09
C LEU A 341 7.20 9.44 -9.08
N LYS A 342 7.43 10.65 -9.61
CA LYS A 342 6.55 11.28 -10.62
C LYS A 342 6.60 10.57 -11.97
N ALA A 343 7.75 9.99 -12.32
CA ALA A 343 7.92 9.25 -13.56
C ALA A 343 7.23 7.88 -13.52
N ILE A 344 7.18 7.24 -12.35
CA ILE A 344 6.77 5.84 -12.24
C ILE A 344 5.36 5.65 -11.65
N LEU A 345 4.85 6.59 -10.85
CA LEU A 345 3.55 6.45 -10.23
C LEU A 345 2.43 6.91 -11.17
N PRO A 346 1.26 6.23 -11.14
CA PRO A 346 0.07 6.72 -11.84
C PRO A 346 -0.29 8.11 -11.31
N GLN A 347 -0.40 9.09 -12.21
CA GLN A 347 -0.64 10.48 -11.83
C GLN A 347 -2.11 10.69 -11.45
N ARG A 348 -2.38 11.03 -10.18
CA ARG A 348 -3.66 11.60 -9.76
C ARG A 348 -3.67 13.08 -10.13
N ARG A 349 -4.71 13.54 -10.84
CA ARG A 349 -4.84 14.96 -11.23
C ARG A 349 -4.92 15.83 -9.97
N ALA A 350 -4.18 16.95 -9.95
CA ALA A 350 -4.28 17.96 -8.91
C ALA A 350 -5.64 18.67 -9.03
N PHE A 351 -6.63 18.16 -8.28
CA PHE A 351 -8.02 18.63 -8.18
C PHE A 351 -8.88 18.48 -9.46
N ASN A 352 -10.13 18.06 -9.24
CA ASN A 352 -11.27 18.26 -10.15
C ASN A 352 -12.24 19.20 -9.46
#